data_AF-A0A359CUI6-F1
#
_entry.id   AF-A0A359CUI6-F1
#
_cell.length_a   1.000
_cell.length_b   1.000
_cell.length_c   1.000
_cell.angle_alpha   90.00
_cell.angle_beta   90.00
_cell.angle_gamma   90.00
#
_symmetry.space_group_name_H-M   'P 1'
#
loop_
_entity.id
_entity.type
_entity.pdbx_description
1 polymer ?
#
loop_
_entity_poly.entity_id
_entity_poly.type
_entity_poly.pdbx_seq_one_letter_code
_entity_poly.pdbx_strand_id
1 'polypeptide(L)'
;MKKNLLPIIIFTLLFVKNLNAQIPKWTDPQWRKVQYNDEQYLVGFASEVNKSKQDQGELLQKLEGYAKSQLSDQVQVSISSITDLSVTETTDKFQEYFKKNCSSASGLNIAGLKTEKYYDQKEKTAYALAYTKKSEVYDLYKNTIDLKKKTIEQKIEAGVKYAAASDNQKALNSYLECFPIFREIEEAQGIYIALKNKLTDEADLKIKEVQDLKIKVDNAVSALQTSSGNTLDDVCFFISNALKLQAPSVKEPMRLSNFTYQDMKMGSEFSRKLTMVLEQKLVSPGGFNVTTEAITSEGGEKNKYLLIGTYWEEKEKIKIIANLRNSDGKTVASAEAFLPVSWVKENNLQVKPENFQEAFSTMKAFKMNEVSGGNLNVETWTNKGSENIIYSAGEKMKLFVRANKECYLRFVYHLADGQRVLLLDNYYIGSDKINKVYELPYEFECSEPFGVEVLQVNAQTENFPQLTTKKQDGYDFITDDLTTTLVKTRGMKKVESNTALLKTEKRVVITTMKK
;
A
#
# COMPACT_ATOMS: atom_id res chain seq x y z
N MET A 1 -37.57 -57.25 57.63
CA MET A 1 -38.15 -56.30 56.65
C MET A 1 -37.92 -54.88 57.17
N LYS A 2 -37.48 -53.94 56.30
CA LYS A 2 -37.04 -52.54 56.56
C LYS A 2 -35.60 -52.44 57.12
N LYS A 3 -34.63 -52.12 56.25
CA LYS A 3 -34.14 -50.79 55.79
C LYS A 3 -33.23 -50.13 56.82
N ASN A 4 -31.93 -50.06 56.50
CA ASN A 4 -31.06 -48.94 56.85
C ASN A 4 -30.15 -48.68 55.64
N LEU A 5 -30.39 -47.55 54.97
CA LEU A 5 -29.51 -46.96 53.97
C LEU A 5 -28.32 -46.32 54.70
N LEU A 6 -27.11 -46.61 54.22
CA LEU A 6 -25.90 -45.84 54.52
C LEU A 6 -25.54 -45.04 53.26
N PRO A 7 -25.25 -43.73 53.33
CA PRO A 7 -24.78 -42.99 52.17
C PRO A 7 -23.28 -43.21 51.98
N ILE A 8 -22.89 -43.70 50.81
CA ILE A 8 -21.49 -43.72 50.35
C ILE A 8 -21.16 -42.31 49.86
N ILE A 9 -20.29 -41.62 50.59
CA ILE A 9 -19.68 -40.36 50.15
C ILE A 9 -18.63 -40.72 49.09
N ILE A 10 -18.96 -40.50 47.81
CA ILE A 10 -17.98 -40.56 46.71
C ILE A 10 -17.28 -39.20 46.67
N PHE A 11 -16.05 -39.16 47.18
CA PHE A 11 -15.16 -38.02 47.05
C PHE A 11 -14.65 -37.95 45.61
N THR A 12 -15.34 -37.20 44.75
CA THR A 12 -14.89 -36.94 43.38
C THR A 12 -13.77 -35.92 43.44
N LEU A 13 -12.52 -36.40 43.40
CA LEU A 13 -11.33 -35.59 43.14
C LEU A 13 -11.45 -35.00 41.72
N LEU A 14 -12.05 -33.81 41.63
CA LEU A 14 -11.92 -32.93 40.48
C LEU A 14 -10.44 -32.49 40.41
N PHE A 15 -9.64 -33.25 39.66
CA PHE A 15 -8.38 -32.76 39.12
C PHE A 15 -8.71 -31.63 38.15
N VAL A 16 -8.84 -30.41 38.68
CA VAL A 16 -8.75 -29.20 37.88
C VAL A 16 -7.31 -29.14 37.38
N LYS A 17 -7.08 -29.66 36.17
CA LYS A 17 -5.87 -29.33 35.41
C LYS A 17 -5.92 -27.83 35.15
N ASN A 18 -5.36 -27.05 36.06
CA ASN A 18 -4.88 -25.72 35.75
C ASN A 18 -3.77 -25.89 34.70
N LEU A 19 -4.17 -25.92 33.44
CA LEU A 19 -3.28 -25.68 32.31
C LEU A 19 -2.83 -24.22 32.43
N ASN A 20 -1.80 -23.98 33.25
CA ASN A 20 -0.94 -22.83 33.07
C ASN A 20 -0.26 -23.04 31.71
N ALA A 21 -0.89 -22.54 30.65
CA ALA A 21 -0.33 -22.57 29.30
C ALA A 21 1.04 -21.87 29.36
N GLN A 22 2.12 -22.66 29.27
CA GLN A 22 3.47 -22.13 29.26
C GLN A 22 3.59 -21.08 28.14
N ILE A 23 4.27 -19.98 28.45
CA ILE A 23 4.54 -18.92 27.48
C ILE A 23 5.17 -19.56 26.23
N PRO A 24 4.54 -19.44 25.05
CA PRO A 24 5.04 -20.06 23.85
C PRO A 24 6.46 -19.56 23.53
N LYS A 25 7.35 -20.47 23.13
CA LYS A 25 8.75 -20.12 22.81
C LYS A 25 8.88 -19.07 21.72
N TRP A 26 7.90 -18.99 20.82
CA TRP A 26 7.89 -17.99 19.75
C TRP A 26 7.70 -16.55 20.26
N THR A 27 7.37 -16.30 21.52
CA THR A 27 7.38 -14.93 22.04
C THR A 27 8.82 -14.39 22.19
N ASP A 28 9.81 -15.26 22.38
CA ASP A 28 11.23 -14.92 22.48
C ASP A 28 11.81 -14.49 21.10
N PRO A 29 12.36 -13.27 20.98
CA PRO A 29 13.02 -12.79 19.76
C PRO A 29 14.17 -13.69 19.27
N GLN A 30 14.99 -14.23 20.18
CA GLN A 30 16.16 -15.03 19.79
C GLN A 30 15.71 -16.37 19.22
N TRP A 31 14.77 -17.03 19.90
CA TRP A 31 14.18 -18.28 19.42
C TRP A 31 13.55 -18.10 18.04
N ARG A 32 12.77 -17.02 17.83
CA ARG A 32 12.15 -16.74 16.53
C ARG A 32 13.16 -16.58 15.41
N LYS A 33 14.24 -15.83 15.64
CA LYS A 33 15.28 -15.60 14.64
C LYS A 33 15.98 -16.90 14.22
N VAL A 34 16.15 -17.84 15.14
CA VAL A 34 16.74 -19.15 14.87
C VAL A 34 15.77 -20.07 14.13
N GLN A 35 14.51 -20.12 14.56
CA GLN A 35 13.52 -21.04 13.96
C GLN A 35 12.97 -20.57 12.62
N TYR A 36 12.82 -19.25 12.47
CA TYR A 36 12.30 -18.61 11.28
C TYR A 36 13.38 -17.69 10.72
N ASN A 37 14.40 -18.29 10.10
CA ASN A 37 15.46 -17.51 9.47
C ASN A 37 14.89 -16.69 8.29
N ASP A 38 15.41 -15.47 8.13
CA ASP A 38 14.93 -14.52 7.12
C ASP A 38 15.19 -14.96 5.68
N GLU A 39 16.07 -15.96 5.47
CA GLU A 39 16.33 -16.53 4.14
C GLU A 39 15.15 -17.38 3.66
N GLN A 40 14.58 -18.19 4.54
CA GLN A 40 13.55 -19.18 4.22
C GLN A 40 12.14 -18.74 4.62
N TYR A 41 12.00 -17.83 5.57
CA TYR A 41 10.71 -17.42 6.12
C TYR A 41 10.44 -15.94 5.91
N LEU A 42 9.15 -15.62 5.88
CA LEU A 42 8.62 -14.30 6.16
C LEU A 42 8.04 -14.32 7.56
N VAL A 43 8.43 -13.36 8.40
CA VAL A 43 7.94 -13.25 9.77
C VAL A 43 7.57 -11.83 10.12
N GLY A 44 6.33 -11.65 10.58
CA GLY A 44 5.83 -10.45 11.21
C GLY A 44 5.47 -10.74 12.67
N PHE A 45 5.73 -9.79 13.56
CA PHE A 45 5.47 -9.95 14.97
C PHE A 45 5.06 -8.64 15.62
N ALA A 46 4.03 -8.73 16.46
CA ALA A 46 3.55 -7.63 17.27
C ALA A 46 3.31 -8.09 18.71
N SER A 47 3.64 -7.25 19.68
CA SER A 47 3.24 -7.46 21.07
C SER A 47 2.94 -6.16 21.80
N GLU A 48 2.03 -6.23 22.76
CA GLU A 48 1.55 -5.07 23.52
C GLU A 48 1.16 -5.46 24.94
N VAL A 49 1.58 -4.64 25.91
CA VAL A 49 1.14 -4.77 27.31
C VAL A 49 -0.22 -4.10 27.44
N ASN A 50 -1.24 -4.84 27.88
CA ASN A 50 -2.61 -4.38 28.04
C ASN A 50 -2.78 -3.49 29.28
N LYS A 51 -2.14 -2.31 29.26
CA LYS A 51 -2.21 -1.31 30.34
C LYS A 51 -3.61 -0.70 30.47
N SER A 52 -4.33 -0.56 29.35
CA SER A 52 -5.64 0.11 29.25
C SER A 52 -6.85 -0.80 29.47
N LYS A 53 -6.64 -2.07 29.87
CA LYS A 53 -7.72 -3.08 30.08
C LYS A 53 -8.64 -3.24 28.86
N GLN A 54 -8.08 -3.18 27.65
CA GLN A 54 -8.80 -3.52 26.42
C GLN A 54 -9.27 -4.98 26.46
N ASP A 55 -10.32 -5.28 25.70
CA ASP A 55 -10.74 -6.66 25.49
C ASP A 55 -9.58 -7.49 24.91
N GLN A 56 -9.39 -8.70 25.44
CA GLN A 56 -8.25 -9.54 25.07
C GLN A 56 -8.38 -10.03 23.61
N GLY A 57 -9.59 -10.33 23.15
CA GLY A 57 -9.85 -10.77 21.78
C GLY A 57 -9.57 -9.66 20.77
N GLU A 58 -10.09 -8.46 21.03
CA GLU A 58 -9.85 -7.28 20.18
C GLU A 58 -8.36 -6.93 20.10
N LEU A 59 -7.65 -6.95 21.24
CA LEU A 59 -6.22 -6.69 21.29
C LEU A 59 -5.42 -7.72 20.46
N LEU A 60 -5.74 -9.00 20.60
CA LEU A 60 -5.07 -10.07 19.84
C LEU A 60 -5.36 -9.97 18.33
N GLN A 61 -6.59 -9.63 17.93
CA GLN A 61 -6.94 -9.42 16.52
C GLN A 61 -6.20 -8.21 15.93
N LYS A 62 -6.10 -7.11 16.68
CA LYS A 62 -5.33 -5.93 16.31
C LYS A 62 -3.85 -6.26 16.09
N LEU A 63 -3.23 -6.98 17.03
CA LEU A 63 -1.82 -7.39 16.92
C LEU A 63 -1.58 -8.35 15.75
N GLU A 64 -2.53 -9.25 15.47
CA GLU A 64 -2.49 -10.10 14.28
C GLU A 64 -2.47 -9.26 13.00
N GLY A 65 -3.29 -8.21 12.93
CA GLY A 65 -3.29 -7.23 11.85
C GLY A 65 -1.93 -6.55 11.67
N TYR A 66 -1.31 -6.09 12.76
CA TYR A 66 0.04 -5.50 12.71
C TYR A 66 1.10 -6.48 12.24
N ALA A 67 1.06 -7.73 12.71
CA ALA A 67 1.99 -8.77 12.27
C ALA A 67 1.85 -9.05 10.76
N LYS A 68 0.63 -9.12 10.23
CA LYS A 68 0.39 -9.30 8.79
C LYS A 68 0.85 -8.08 7.98
N SER A 69 0.53 -6.87 8.43
CA SER A 69 0.90 -5.62 7.75
C SER A 69 2.42 -5.46 7.62
N GLN A 70 3.20 -5.86 8.63
CA GLN A 70 4.66 -5.86 8.53
C GLN A 70 5.18 -6.69 7.36
N LEU A 71 4.54 -7.84 7.07
CA LEU A 71 4.93 -8.69 5.96
C LEU A 71 4.58 -8.06 4.60
N SER A 72 3.39 -7.48 4.49
CA SER A 72 2.98 -6.74 3.30
C SER A 72 3.91 -5.56 3.02
N ASP A 73 4.29 -4.80 4.06
CA ASP A 73 5.22 -3.67 3.96
C ASP A 73 6.60 -4.14 3.46
N GLN A 74 7.12 -5.24 4.00
CA GLN A 74 8.40 -5.82 3.56
C GLN A 74 8.39 -6.19 2.08
N VAL A 75 7.33 -6.87 1.62
CA VAL A 75 7.19 -7.24 0.20
C VAL A 75 7.08 -6.01 -0.68
N GLN A 76 6.31 -4.99 -0.26
CA GLN A 76 6.17 -3.75 -1.02
C GLN A 76 7.50 -2.99 -1.16
N VAL A 77 8.30 -2.94 -0.09
CA VAL A 77 9.65 -2.36 -0.12
C VAL A 77 10.55 -3.13 -1.09
N SER A 78 10.49 -4.47 -1.07
CA SER A 78 11.25 -5.32 -2.00
C SER A 78 10.85 -5.10 -3.46
N ILE A 79 9.54 -5.04 -3.78
CA ILE A 79 9.07 -4.72 -5.15
C ILE A 79 9.61 -3.37 -5.60
N SER A 80 9.45 -2.35 -4.76
CA SER A 80 9.90 -0.99 -5.05
C SER A 80 11.41 -0.94 -5.31
N SER A 81 12.20 -1.67 -4.51
CA SER A 81 13.66 -1.75 -4.67
C SER A 81 14.08 -2.41 -5.99
N ILE A 82 13.39 -3.47 -6.41
CA ILE A 82 13.69 -4.18 -7.66
C ILE A 82 13.35 -3.31 -8.87
N THR A 83 12.22 -2.60 -8.82
CA THR A 83 11.79 -1.69 -9.89
C THR A 83 12.76 -0.53 -10.09
N ASP A 84 13.33 0.05 -9.03
CA ASP A 84 14.26 1.17 -9.15
C ASP A 84 15.64 0.79 -9.70
N LEU A 85 16.13 -0.43 -9.39
CA LEU A 85 17.41 -0.93 -9.91
C LEU A 85 17.42 -1.04 -11.45
N SER A 86 16.24 -1.07 -12.08
CA SER A 86 16.07 -1.11 -13.54
C SER A 86 16.10 0.27 -14.22
N VAL A 87 16.16 1.38 -13.47
CA VAL A 87 16.20 2.74 -14.04
C VAL A 87 17.57 3.08 -14.65
N THR A 88 18.62 2.31 -14.33
CA THR A 88 19.91 2.39 -15.01
C THR A 88 19.88 1.56 -16.30
N GLU A 89 19.62 2.25 -17.41
CA GLU A 89 19.86 1.85 -18.81
C GLU A 89 19.80 0.34 -19.09
N THR A 90 18.60 -0.22 -19.30
CA THR A 90 18.49 -1.56 -19.91
C THR A 90 17.26 -1.71 -20.82
N THR A 91 17.48 -2.36 -21.95
CA THR A 91 16.59 -2.56 -23.11
C THR A 91 15.63 -3.75 -22.96
N ASP A 92 15.48 -4.30 -21.76
CA ASP A 92 14.78 -5.56 -21.52
C ASP A 92 13.27 -5.36 -21.34
N LYS A 93 12.48 -5.91 -22.26
CA LYS A 93 11.00 -5.85 -22.27
C LYS A 93 10.38 -6.38 -20.98
N PHE A 94 11.04 -7.34 -20.34
CA PHE A 94 10.59 -7.90 -19.06
C PHE A 94 10.64 -6.85 -17.93
N GLN A 95 11.72 -6.07 -17.85
CA GLN A 95 11.87 -5.05 -16.81
C GLN A 95 10.86 -3.92 -16.98
N GLU A 96 10.62 -3.51 -18.23
CA GLU A 96 9.59 -2.51 -18.54
C GLU A 96 8.19 -3.02 -18.16
N TYR A 97 7.86 -4.27 -18.47
CA TYR A 97 6.60 -4.90 -18.06
C TYR A 97 6.47 -4.93 -16.52
N PHE A 98 7.50 -5.41 -15.82
CA PHE A 98 7.50 -5.53 -14.37
C PHE A 98 7.33 -4.18 -13.69
N LYS A 99 8.11 -3.18 -14.12
CA LYS A 99 8.00 -1.80 -13.64
C LYS A 99 6.61 -1.21 -13.87
N LYS A 100 5.97 -1.49 -14.99
CA LYS A 100 4.69 -0.89 -15.33
C LYS A 100 3.52 -1.52 -14.58
N ASN A 101 3.54 -2.84 -14.49
CA ASN A 101 2.36 -3.62 -14.15
C ASN A 101 2.44 -4.22 -12.74
N CYS A 102 3.63 -4.52 -12.21
CA CYS A 102 3.78 -5.18 -10.92
C CYS A 102 4.04 -4.21 -9.76
N SER A 103 4.65 -3.04 -10.00
CA SER A 103 4.94 -2.07 -8.94
C SER A 103 3.73 -1.20 -8.54
N SER A 104 2.72 -1.11 -9.41
CA SER A 104 1.46 -0.41 -9.14
C SER A 104 0.50 -1.19 -8.23
N ALA A 105 0.93 -2.35 -7.73
CA ALA A 105 0.21 -3.19 -6.77
C ALA A 105 0.28 -2.62 -5.34
N SER A 106 -0.30 -1.46 -5.10
CA SER A 106 -0.46 -0.92 -3.74
C SER A 106 -1.57 -1.68 -3.00
N GLY A 107 -1.27 -2.32 -1.87
CA GLY A 107 -2.25 -3.06 -1.07
C GLY A 107 -2.14 -4.58 -1.17
N LEU A 108 -0.93 -5.11 -1.24
CA LEU A 108 -0.67 -6.55 -1.33
C LEU A 108 -1.11 -7.27 -0.04
N ASN A 109 -1.96 -8.28 -0.19
CA ASN A 109 -2.28 -9.22 0.86
C ASN A 109 -1.58 -10.55 0.57
N ILE A 110 -0.68 -10.98 1.45
CA ILE A 110 0.05 -12.22 1.26
C ILE A 110 -0.86 -13.39 1.64
N ALA A 111 -1.23 -14.19 0.66
CA ALA A 111 -1.95 -15.43 0.90
C ALA A 111 -1.04 -16.51 1.52
N GLY A 112 -1.63 -17.43 2.30
CA GLY A 112 -0.92 -18.55 2.90
C GLY A 112 -0.15 -18.22 4.20
N LEU A 113 -0.47 -17.10 4.86
CA LEU A 113 0.09 -16.78 6.17
C LEU A 113 -0.51 -17.66 7.27
N LYS A 114 0.36 -18.23 8.10
CA LYS A 114 0.00 -18.87 9.37
C LYS A 114 0.04 -17.82 10.47
N THR A 115 -0.85 -17.92 11.45
CA THR A 115 -0.90 -16.98 12.57
C THR A 115 -0.95 -17.70 13.91
N GLU A 116 -0.23 -17.16 14.88
CA GLU A 116 -0.20 -17.62 16.27
C GLU A 116 -0.50 -16.44 17.19
N LYS A 117 -1.31 -16.68 18.23
CA LYS A 117 -1.77 -15.64 19.17
C LYS A 117 -1.65 -16.16 20.59
N TYR A 118 -1.15 -15.31 21.49
CA TYR A 118 -1.02 -15.66 22.89
C TYR A 118 -1.21 -14.45 23.78
N TYR A 119 -1.91 -14.63 24.90
CA TYR A 119 -2.04 -13.60 25.94
C TYR A 119 -1.45 -14.13 27.24
N ASP A 120 -0.38 -13.49 27.70
CA ASP A 120 0.21 -13.74 29.01
C ASP A 120 -0.65 -13.05 30.08
N GLN A 121 -1.39 -13.83 30.86
CA GLN A 121 -2.25 -13.32 31.94
C GLN A 121 -1.45 -12.69 33.10
N LYS A 122 -0.21 -13.13 33.32
CA LYS A 122 0.64 -12.66 34.41
C LYS A 122 1.24 -11.29 34.06
N GLU A 123 1.88 -11.19 32.91
CA GLU A 123 2.49 -9.95 32.42
C GLU A 123 1.49 -9.04 31.69
N LYS A 124 0.24 -9.49 31.55
CA LYS A 124 -0.84 -8.82 30.79
C LYS A 124 -0.38 -8.43 29.38
N THR A 125 0.42 -9.28 28.74
CA THR A 125 1.03 -8.99 27.45
C THR A 125 0.41 -9.86 26.38
N ALA A 126 -0.10 -9.22 25.33
CA ALA A 126 -0.62 -9.87 24.16
C ALA A 126 0.49 -9.98 23.09
N TYR A 127 0.50 -11.10 22.38
CA TYR A 127 1.46 -11.43 21.34
C TYR A 127 0.74 -11.97 20.12
N ALA A 128 1.21 -11.56 18.94
CA ALA A 128 0.80 -12.14 17.66
C ALA A 128 2.03 -12.35 16.77
N LEU A 129 2.03 -13.48 16.07
CA LEU A 129 3.03 -13.85 15.08
C LEU A 129 2.30 -14.19 13.78
N ALA A 130 2.75 -13.62 12.67
CA ALA A 130 2.37 -14.03 11.33
C ALA A 130 3.61 -14.57 10.64
N TYR A 131 3.54 -15.76 10.05
CA TYR A 131 4.69 -16.35 9.39
C TYR A 131 4.30 -17.27 8.23
N THR A 132 5.24 -17.45 7.31
CA THR A 132 5.10 -18.44 6.24
C THR A 132 6.48 -18.80 5.67
N LYS A 133 6.61 -20.00 5.09
CA LYS A 133 7.81 -20.38 4.33
C LYS A 133 7.73 -19.74 2.95
N LYS A 134 8.80 -19.08 2.51
CA LYS A 134 8.86 -18.47 1.17
C LYS A 134 8.58 -19.49 0.06
N SER A 135 9.01 -20.75 0.23
CA SER A 135 8.71 -21.83 -0.73
C SER A 135 7.22 -22.12 -0.86
N GLU A 136 6.48 -22.16 0.25
CA GLU A 136 5.02 -22.37 0.24
C GLU A 136 4.32 -21.20 -0.50
N VAL A 137 4.82 -19.98 -0.31
CA VAL A 137 4.32 -18.79 -0.99
C VAL A 137 4.64 -18.80 -2.49
N TYR A 138 5.83 -19.26 -2.88
CA TYR A 138 6.20 -19.41 -4.30
C TYR A 138 5.26 -20.36 -5.03
N ASP A 139 5.02 -21.54 -4.47
CA ASP A 139 4.16 -22.55 -5.07
C ASP A 139 2.72 -22.05 -5.18
N LEU A 140 2.24 -21.36 -4.14
CA LEU A 140 0.91 -20.75 -4.12
C LEU A 140 0.73 -19.73 -5.26
N TYR A 141 1.66 -18.80 -5.43
CA TYR A 141 1.55 -17.78 -6.47
C TYR A 141 1.79 -18.33 -7.87
N LYS A 142 2.69 -19.31 -8.04
CA LYS A 142 2.87 -20.00 -9.32
C LYS A 142 1.57 -20.70 -9.76
N ASN A 143 0.93 -21.43 -8.85
CA ASN A 143 -0.37 -22.07 -9.11
C ASN A 143 -1.47 -21.04 -9.39
N THR A 144 -1.45 -19.90 -8.68
CA THR A 144 -2.39 -18.80 -8.92
C THR A 144 -2.24 -18.24 -10.32
N ILE A 145 -1.01 -17.95 -10.77
CA ILE A 145 -0.71 -17.47 -12.12
C ILE A 145 -1.25 -18.46 -13.16
N ASP A 146 -1.00 -19.76 -12.97
CA ASP A 146 -1.42 -20.81 -13.90
C ASP A 146 -2.95 -20.91 -14.05
N LEU A 147 -3.67 -20.94 -12.92
CA LEU A 147 -5.13 -20.99 -12.89
C LEU A 147 -5.75 -19.74 -13.53
N LYS A 148 -5.20 -18.57 -13.22
CA LYS A 148 -5.71 -17.29 -13.71
C LYS A 148 -5.42 -17.12 -15.19
N LYS A 149 -4.25 -17.52 -15.68
CA LYS A 149 -3.92 -17.55 -17.11
C LYS A 149 -4.93 -18.40 -17.89
N LYS A 150 -5.23 -19.61 -17.42
CA LYS A 150 -6.24 -20.49 -18.04
C LYS A 150 -7.62 -19.84 -18.08
N THR A 151 -7.98 -19.09 -17.03
CA THR A 151 -9.25 -18.35 -16.99
C THR A 151 -9.29 -17.25 -18.07
N ILE A 152 -8.18 -16.52 -18.25
CA ILE A 152 -8.05 -15.51 -19.32
C ILE A 152 -8.18 -16.14 -20.70
N GLU A 153 -7.50 -17.26 -20.95
CA GLU A 153 -7.59 -17.99 -22.22
C GLU A 153 -9.05 -18.36 -22.54
N GLN A 154 -9.80 -18.90 -21.57
CA GLN A 154 -11.22 -19.22 -21.73
C GLN A 154 -12.09 -17.99 -22.03
N LYS A 155 -11.81 -16.85 -21.37
CA LYS A 155 -12.54 -15.60 -21.61
C LYS A 155 -12.24 -15.02 -22.99
N ILE A 156 -10.99 -15.10 -23.45
CA ILE A 156 -10.60 -14.71 -24.80
C ILE A 156 -11.32 -15.58 -25.83
N GLU A 157 -11.35 -16.90 -25.65
CA GLU A 157 -12.07 -17.81 -26.54
C GLU A 157 -13.58 -17.50 -26.61
N ALA A 158 -14.20 -17.18 -25.47
CA ALA A 158 -15.59 -16.74 -25.42
C ALA A 158 -15.78 -15.42 -26.18
N GLY A 159 -14.90 -14.43 -25.96
CA GLY A 159 -14.92 -13.15 -26.67
C GLY A 159 -14.83 -13.32 -28.19
N VAL A 160 -13.93 -14.18 -28.67
CA VAL A 160 -13.79 -14.50 -30.10
C VAL A 160 -15.07 -15.12 -30.67
N LYS A 161 -15.69 -16.05 -29.94
CA LYS A 161 -16.97 -16.68 -30.35
C LYS A 161 -18.09 -15.65 -30.44
N TYR A 162 -18.20 -14.73 -29.48
CA TYR A 162 -19.21 -13.67 -29.52
C TYR A 162 -18.98 -12.68 -30.65
N ALA A 163 -17.72 -12.29 -30.88
CA ALA A 163 -17.38 -11.39 -32.00
C ALA A 163 -17.71 -12.02 -33.36
N ALA A 164 -17.42 -13.32 -33.54
CA ALA A 164 -17.80 -14.06 -34.74
C ALA A 164 -19.32 -14.15 -34.93
N ALA A 165 -20.09 -14.14 -33.85
CA ALA A 165 -21.55 -14.09 -33.86
C ALA A 165 -22.12 -12.66 -34.01
N SER A 166 -21.27 -11.65 -34.25
CA SER A 166 -21.64 -10.21 -34.28
C SER A 166 -22.27 -9.68 -32.98
N ASP A 167 -22.07 -10.38 -31.86
CA ASP A 167 -22.49 -9.94 -30.52
C ASP A 167 -21.35 -9.14 -29.87
N ASN A 168 -21.13 -7.93 -30.38
CA ASN A 168 -20.03 -7.05 -29.96
C ASN A 168 -20.09 -6.70 -28.46
N GLN A 169 -21.30 -6.63 -27.89
CA GLN A 169 -21.46 -6.33 -26.47
C GLN A 169 -20.96 -7.49 -25.60
N LYS A 170 -21.36 -8.73 -25.89
CA LYS A 170 -20.86 -9.89 -25.13
C LYS A 170 -19.38 -10.16 -25.38
N ALA A 171 -18.90 -9.88 -26.61
CA ALA A 171 -17.48 -9.95 -26.92
C ALA A 171 -16.68 -8.97 -26.06
N LEU A 172 -17.07 -7.69 -26.06
CA LEU A 172 -16.44 -6.65 -25.25
C LEU A 172 -16.47 -7.01 -23.76
N ASN A 173 -17.62 -7.42 -23.23
CA ASN A 173 -17.73 -7.83 -21.82
C ASN A 173 -16.73 -8.96 -21.48
N SER A 174 -16.62 -9.97 -22.33
CA SER A 174 -15.72 -11.11 -22.11
C SER A 174 -14.24 -10.68 -22.06
N TYR A 175 -13.85 -9.72 -22.89
CA TYR A 175 -12.50 -9.16 -22.88
C TYR A 175 -12.24 -8.24 -21.69
N LEU A 176 -13.21 -7.40 -21.30
CA LEU A 176 -13.08 -6.52 -20.15
C LEU A 176 -12.95 -7.29 -18.83
N GLU A 177 -13.61 -8.43 -18.70
CA GLU A 177 -13.49 -9.33 -17.54
C GLU A 177 -12.07 -9.91 -17.38
N CYS A 178 -11.20 -9.83 -18.40
CA CYS A 178 -9.81 -10.25 -18.28
C CYS A 178 -8.96 -9.25 -17.46
N PHE A 179 -9.31 -7.95 -17.43
CA PHE A 179 -8.46 -6.92 -16.81
C PHE A 179 -8.22 -7.13 -15.30
N PRO A 180 -9.24 -7.42 -14.47
CA PRO A 180 -9.00 -7.75 -13.06
C PRO A 180 -8.14 -9.00 -12.89
N ILE A 181 -8.28 -9.98 -13.79
CA ILE A 181 -7.52 -11.22 -13.73
C ILE A 181 -6.05 -10.98 -14.10
N PHE A 182 -5.78 -10.11 -15.08
CA PHE A 182 -4.41 -9.64 -15.36
C PHE A 182 -3.81 -8.96 -14.13
N ARG A 183 -4.58 -8.11 -13.43
CA ARG A 183 -4.10 -7.45 -12.20
C ARG A 183 -3.74 -8.46 -11.12
N GLU A 184 -4.59 -9.47 -10.88
CA GLU A 184 -4.28 -10.52 -9.91
C GLU A 184 -3.01 -11.33 -10.29
N ILE A 185 -2.77 -11.57 -11.58
CA ILE A 185 -1.53 -12.22 -12.07
C ILE A 185 -0.32 -11.31 -11.85
N GLU A 186 -0.41 -10.04 -12.19
CA GLU A 186 0.67 -9.05 -12.04
C GLU A 186 1.04 -8.86 -10.56
N GLU A 187 0.05 -8.82 -9.65
CA GLU A 187 0.26 -8.82 -8.20
C GLU A 187 0.99 -10.09 -7.74
N ALA A 188 0.58 -11.27 -8.22
CA ALA A 188 1.23 -12.55 -7.89
C ALA A 188 2.69 -12.61 -8.40
N GLN A 189 2.94 -12.13 -9.62
CA GLN A 189 4.28 -12.03 -10.20
C GLN A 189 5.16 -11.05 -9.40
N GLY A 190 4.59 -9.91 -8.99
CA GLY A 190 5.23 -8.93 -8.10
C GLY A 190 5.70 -9.53 -6.79
N ILE A 191 4.78 -10.21 -6.07
CA ILE A 191 5.10 -10.87 -4.80
C ILE A 191 6.17 -11.95 -5.00
N TYR A 192 6.04 -12.79 -6.03
CA TYR A 192 7.00 -13.87 -6.27
C TYR A 192 8.43 -13.32 -6.47
N ILE A 193 8.58 -12.30 -7.33
CA ILE A 193 9.88 -11.70 -7.64
C ILE A 193 10.48 -11.02 -6.40
N ALA A 194 9.67 -10.29 -5.64
CA ALA A 194 10.08 -9.64 -4.40
C ALA A 194 10.64 -10.62 -3.38
N LEU A 195 9.99 -11.77 -3.22
CA LEU A 195 10.37 -12.80 -2.25
C LEU A 195 11.64 -13.55 -2.65
N LYS A 196 11.83 -13.80 -3.96
CA LYS A 196 13.08 -14.37 -4.50
C LYS A 196 14.26 -13.41 -4.38
N ASN A 197 14.00 -12.10 -4.23
CA ASN A 197 14.98 -11.03 -4.22
C ASN A 197 15.95 -11.09 -5.41
N LYS A 198 15.44 -11.55 -6.55
CA LYS A 198 16.16 -11.68 -7.81
C LYS A 198 15.16 -11.62 -8.95
N LEU A 199 15.49 -10.90 -10.01
CA LEU A 199 14.81 -11.03 -11.28
C LEU A 199 15.10 -12.45 -11.79
N THR A 200 14.15 -13.37 -11.54
CA THR A 200 14.24 -14.77 -11.97
C THR A 200 13.94 -14.90 -13.46
N ASP A 201 14.19 -16.08 -14.00
CA ASP A 201 13.93 -16.41 -15.41
C ASP A 201 12.46 -16.15 -15.79
N GLU A 202 12.23 -15.42 -16.89
CA GLU A 202 10.91 -14.98 -17.37
C GLU A 202 9.95 -16.16 -17.58
N ALA A 203 10.51 -17.33 -17.90
CA ALA A 203 9.79 -18.58 -18.15
C ALA A 203 9.05 -19.12 -16.92
N ASP A 204 9.61 -18.97 -15.71
CA ASP A 204 9.02 -19.53 -14.49
C ASP A 204 7.70 -18.87 -14.09
N LEU A 205 7.50 -17.63 -14.54
CA LEU A 205 6.37 -16.77 -14.19
C LEU A 205 5.41 -16.52 -15.36
N LYS A 206 5.66 -17.15 -16.50
CA LYS A 206 4.85 -17.02 -17.72
C LYS A 206 4.61 -15.57 -18.13
N ILE A 207 5.57 -14.68 -17.85
CA ILE A 207 5.39 -13.23 -18.05
C ILE A 207 5.14 -12.92 -19.52
N LYS A 208 5.96 -13.49 -20.42
CA LYS A 208 5.75 -13.37 -21.86
C LYS A 208 4.38 -13.87 -22.30
N GLU A 209 3.95 -15.03 -21.83
CA GLU A 209 2.65 -15.61 -22.21
C GLU A 209 1.50 -14.71 -21.74
N VAL A 210 1.57 -14.19 -20.52
CA VAL A 210 0.58 -13.27 -19.96
C VAL A 210 0.58 -11.94 -20.74
N GLN A 211 1.76 -11.41 -21.08
CA GLN A 211 1.89 -10.21 -21.90
C GLN A 211 1.28 -10.40 -23.29
N ASP A 212 1.52 -11.54 -23.94
CA ASP A 212 0.95 -11.85 -25.25
C ASP A 212 -0.59 -11.94 -25.18
N LEU A 213 -1.14 -12.54 -24.11
CA LEU A 213 -2.59 -12.55 -23.87
C LEU A 213 -3.14 -11.14 -23.64
N LYS A 214 -2.42 -10.30 -22.89
CA LYS A 214 -2.81 -8.91 -22.64
C LYS A 214 -2.85 -8.09 -23.92
N ILE A 215 -1.83 -8.20 -24.76
CA ILE A 215 -1.80 -7.54 -26.08
C ILE A 215 -3.00 -7.98 -26.94
N LYS A 216 -3.34 -9.28 -26.94
CA LYS A 216 -4.53 -9.79 -27.66
C LYS A 216 -5.82 -9.17 -27.15
N VAL A 217 -5.99 -9.07 -25.82
CA VAL A 217 -7.17 -8.44 -25.20
C VAL A 217 -7.23 -6.95 -25.52
N ASP A 218 -6.12 -6.22 -25.37
CA ASP A 218 -6.04 -4.78 -25.65
C ASP A 218 -6.43 -4.47 -27.11
N ASN A 219 -5.91 -5.26 -28.07
CA ASN A 219 -6.25 -5.11 -29.48
C ASN A 219 -7.72 -5.41 -29.76
N ALA A 220 -8.28 -6.46 -29.14
CA ALA A 220 -9.68 -6.84 -29.33
C ALA A 220 -10.64 -5.80 -28.73
N VAL A 221 -10.33 -5.27 -27.55
CA VAL A 221 -11.08 -4.18 -26.92
C VAL A 221 -11.02 -2.93 -27.80
N SER A 222 -9.83 -2.56 -28.28
CA SER A 222 -9.65 -1.38 -29.16
C SER A 222 -10.43 -1.50 -30.47
N ALA A 223 -10.51 -2.70 -31.06
CA ALA A 223 -11.27 -2.95 -32.28
C ALA A 223 -12.80 -2.89 -32.08
N LEU A 224 -13.27 -3.19 -30.86
CA LEU A 224 -14.70 -3.17 -30.50
C LEU A 224 -15.17 -1.82 -29.96
N GLN A 225 -14.26 -0.93 -29.58
CA GLN A 225 -14.59 0.43 -29.17
C GLN A 225 -14.92 1.29 -30.40
N THR A 226 -16.13 1.85 -30.43
CA THR A 226 -16.64 2.67 -31.54
C THR A 226 -16.25 4.15 -31.46
N SER A 227 -15.84 4.64 -30.28
CA SER A 227 -15.29 5.98 -30.11
C SER A 227 -13.79 5.96 -30.39
N SER A 228 -13.32 6.78 -31.31
CA SER A 228 -11.90 7.08 -31.43
C SER A 228 -11.43 7.65 -30.08
N GLY A 229 -10.77 6.85 -29.24
CA GLY A 229 -10.29 7.24 -27.90
C GLY A 229 -9.20 8.32 -27.94
N ASN A 230 -9.53 9.46 -28.54
CA ASN A 230 -8.61 10.53 -28.88
C ASN A 230 -8.70 11.68 -27.87
N THR A 231 -9.75 11.72 -27.06
CA THR A 231 -9.95 12.76 -26.05
C THR A 231 -9.99 12.17 -24.64
N LEU A 232 -9.71 13.01 -23.64
CA LEU A 232 -9.78 12.62 -22.24
C LEU A 232 -11.21 12.22 -21.82
N ASP A 233 -12.23 12.84 -22.39
CA ASP A 233 -13.64 12.51 -22.14
C ASP A 233 -13.97 11.08 -22.60
N ASP A 234 -13.55 10.69 -23.81
CA ASP A 234 -13.78 9.34 -24.35
C ASP A 234 -13.06 8.29 -23.50
N VAL A 235 -11.81 8.58 -23.12
CA VAL A 235 -11.01 7.71 -22.27
C VAL A 235 -11.65 7.53 -20.89
N CYS A 236 -12.09 8.60 -20.24
CA CYS A 236 -12.74 8.54 -18.94
C CYS A 236 -14.10 7.85 -19.01
N PHE A 237 -14.85 8.07 -20.09
CA PHE A 237 -16.12 7.37 -20.34
C PHE A 237 -15.89 5.86 -20.47
N PHE A 238 -14.87 5.46 -21.24
CA PHE A 238 -14.52 4.06 -21.39
C PHE A 238 -14.11 3.42 -20.04
N ILE A 239 -13.23 4.07 -19.27
CA ILE A 239 -12.83 3.60 -17.94
C ILE A 239 -14.07 3.42 -17.06
N SER A 240 -14.94 4.42 -16.99
CA SER A 240 -16.16 4.34 -16.19
C SER A 240 -17.07 3.19 -16.60
N ASN A 241 -17.26 2.97 -17.90
CA ASN A 241 -18.11 1.88 -18.40
C ASN A 241 -17.49 0.51 -18.13
N ALA A 242 -16.18 0.37 -18.32
CA ALA A 242 -15.46 -0.86 -18.02
C ALA A 242 -15.56 -1.25 -16.54
N LEU A 243 -15.39 -0.28 -15.63
CA LEU A 243 -15.56 -0.50 -14.19
C LEU A 243 -17.00 -0.91 -13.84
N LYS A 244 -18.01 -0.24 -14.43
CA LYS A 244 -19.43 -0.55 -14.22
C LYS A 244 -19.79 -1.98 -14.64
N LEU A 245 -19.26 -2.44 -15.79
CA LEU A 245 -19.52 -3.77 -16.31
C LEU A 245 -18.91 -4.87 -15.43
N GLN A 246 -17.73 -4.62 -14.88
CA GLN A 246 -17.01 -5.59 -14.04
C GLN A 246 -17.51 -5.61 -12.59
N ALA A 247 -18.01 -4.48 -12.09
CA ALA A 247 -18.47 -4.33 -10.71
C ALA A 247 -19.90 -3.76 -10.61
N PRO A 248 -20.91 -4.42 -11.22
CA PRO A 248 -22.29 -3.93 -11.23
C PRO A 248 -22.96 -3.94 -9.85
N SER A 249 -22.38 -4.65 -8.88
CA SER A 249 -22.88 -4.77 -7.50
C SER A 249 -22.39 -3.65 -6.58
N VAL A 250 -21.44 -2.81 -7.00
CA VAL A 250 -20.91 -1.72 -6.19
C VAL A 250 -21.97 -0.61 -6.10
N LYS A 251 -22.60 -0.51 -4.92
CA LYS A 251 -23.63 0.49 -4.63
C LYS A 251 -23.21 1.46 -3.54
N GLU A 252 -22.28 1.04 -2.68
CA GLU A 252 -21.70 1.85 -1.64
C GLU A 252 -20.82 2.98 -2.20
N PRO A 253 -20.62 4.08 -1.43
CA PRO A 253 -19.70 5.14 -1.81
C PRO A 253 -18.30 4.59 -2.13
N MET A 254 -17.82 4.96 -3.31
CA MET A 254 -16.48 4.69 -3.78
C MET A 254 -15.65 5.95 -3.63
N ARG A 255 -14.51 5.82 -2.96
CA ARG A 255 -13.54 6.91 -2.91
C ARG A 255 -12.74 6.98 -4.20
N LEU A 256 -12.71 8.13 -4.86
CA LEU A 256 -11.81 8.40 -5.97
C LEU A 256 -10.56 9.13 -5.46
N SER A 257 -9.40 8.52 -5.64
CA SER A 257 -8.11 9.17 -5.44
C SER A 257 -7.57 9.74 -6.74
N ASN A 258 -6.63 10.69 -6.66
CA ASN A 258 -5.96 11.14 -7.87
C ASN A 258 -5.19 10.00 -8.54
N PHE A 259 -5.02 10.12 -9.85
CA PHE A 259 -4.11 9.25 -10.59
C PHE A 259 -2.70 9.81 -10.48
N THR A 260 -1.69 8.96 -10.56
CA THR A 260 -0.28 9.39 -10.40
C THR A 260 0.56 9.05 -11.61
N TYR A 261 1.59 9.86 -11.83
CA TYR A 261 2.61 9.55 -12.83
C TYR A 261 3.36 8.29 -12.39
N GLN A 262 3.20 7.22 -13.16
CA GLN A 262 3.75 5.90 -12.87
C GLN A 262 3.38 5.45 -11.43
N ASP A 263 4.23 4.64 -10.81
CA ASP A 263 4.10 4.13 -9.44
C ASP A 263 4.68 5.07 -8.37
N MET A 264 5.04 6.29 -8.73
CA MET A 264 5.82 7.19 -7.86
C MET A 264 4.98 7.96 -6.82
N LYS A 265 3.67 7.74 -6.81
CA LYS A 265 2.69 8.51 -6.02
C LYS A 265 2.72 10.03 -6.28
N MET A 266 3.28 10.45 -7.41
CA MET A 266 3.44 11.84 -7.82
C MET A 266 2.25 12.30 -8.67
N GLY A 267 1.60 13.39 -8.27
CA GLY A 267 0.57 14.05 -9.08
C GLY A 267 1.14 15.07 -10.07
N SER A 268 0.32 15.51 -11.00
CA SER A 268 0.60 16.60 -11.94
C SER A 268 -0.69 17.34 -12.34
N GLU A 269 -0.58 18.36 -13.20
CA GLU A 269 -1.75 19.00 -13.83
C GLU A 269 -2.62 18.00 -14.58
N PHE A 270 -1.99 17.10 -15.34
CA PHE A 270 -2.70 16.01 -15.99
C PHE A 270 -3.42 15.11 -14.99
N SER A 271 -2.78 14.77 -13.84
CA SER A 271 -3.43 13.99 -12.78
C SER A 271 -4.73 14.65 -12.31
N ARG A 272 -4.68 15.94 -11.97
CA ARG A 272 -5.83 16.70 -11.49
C ARG A 272 -6.94 16.76 -12.53
N LYS A 273 -6.59 17.01 -13.80
CA LYS A 273 -7.54 17.07 -14.91
C LYS A 273 -8.19 15.71 -15.17
N LEU A 274 -7.41 14.63 -15.19
CA LEU A 274 -7.88 13.26 -15.37
C LEU A 274 -8.87 12.86 -14.26
N THR A 275 -8.52 13.10 -12.99
CA THR A 275 -9.39 12.78 -11.86
C THR A 275 -10.74 13.50 -11.97
N MET A 276 -10.72 14.79 -12.28
CA MET A 276 -11.94 15.59 -12.39
C MET A 276 -12.86 15.11 -13.52
N VAL A 277 -12.30 14.82 -14.71
CA VAL A 277 -13.11 14.31 -15.84
C VAL A 277 -13.62 12.90 -15.53
N LEU A 278 -12.80 12.05 -14.92
CA LEU A 278 -13.19 10.70 -14.55
C LEU A 278 -14.29 10.69 -13.49
N GLU A 279 -14.20 11.55 -12.47
CA GLU A 279 -15.25 11.72 -11.46
C GLU A 279 -16.61 11.98 -12.11
N GLN A 280 -16.66 12.92 -13.06
CA GLN A 280 -17.87 13.26 -13.79
C GLN A 280 -18.44 12.03 -14.54
N LYS A 281 -17.59 11.26 -15.24
CA LYS A 281 -18.04 10.07 -15.99
C LYS A 281 -18.48 8.92 -15.08
N LEU A 282 -17.82 8.74 -13.93
CA LEU A 282 -18.18 7.74 -12.93
C LEU A 282 -19.55 8.02 -12.33
N VAL A 283 -19.86 9.28 -12.03
CA VAL A 283 -21.20 9.66 -11.54
C VAL A 283 -22.23 9.52 -12.66
N SER A 284 -21.95 10.09 -13.84
CA SER A 284 -22.84 10.01 -15.00
C SER A 284 -22.04 9.86 -16.29
N PRO A 285 -22.20 8.74 -17.04
CA PRO A 285 -23.25 7.72 -16.95
C PRO A 285 -22.90 6.46 -16.14
N GLY A 286 -21.73 6.45 -15.47
CA GLY A 286 -21.28 5.31 -14.68
C GLY A 286 -22.29 4.88 -13.60
N GLY A 287 -22.97 5.85 -12.97
CA GLY A 287 -23.95 5.59 -11.92
C GLY A 287 -23.31 5.20 -10.57
N PHE A 288 -22.02 5.47 -10.39
CA PHE A 288 -21.34 5.28 -9.12
C PHE A 288 -21.64 6.42 -8.15
N ASN A 289 -21.72 6.10 -6.86
CA ASN A 289 -21.69 7.09 -5.79
C ASN A 289 -20.21 7.40 -5.47
N VAL A 290 -19.70 8.54 -5.94
CA VAL A 290 -18.28 8.91 -5.79
C VAL A 290 -18.11 9.94 -4.67
N THR A 291 -17.08 9.74 -3.86
CA THR A 291 -16.61 10.75 -2.89
C THR A 291 -15.10 10.97 -3.06
N THR A 292 -14.66 12.21 -2.90
CA THR A 292 -13.24 12.60 -2.88
C THR A 292 -12.74 12.87 -1.45
N GLU A 293 -13.63 12.85 -0.46
CA GLU A 293 -13.27 13.06 0.94
C GLU A 293 -12.47 11.88 1.49
N ALA A 294 -11.41 12.19 2.25
CA ALA A 294 -10.64 11.17 2.94
C ALA A 294 -11.31 10.76 4.25
N ILE A 295 -11.30 9.46 4.52
CA ILE A 295 -11.73 8.94 5.81
C ILE A 295 -10.58 9.09 6.79
N THR A 296 -10.80 9.91 7.83
CA THR A 296 -9.98 9.86 9.04
C THR A 296 -10.37 8.61 9.83
N SER A 297 -9.38 7.84 10.28
CA SER A 297 -9.52 6.48 10.84
C SER A 297 -10.29 6.37 12.16
N GLU A 298 -10.94 7.44 12.63
CA GLU A 298 -11.92 7.40 13.72
C GLU A 298 -13.35 7.09 13.24
N GLY A 299 -13.61 7.14 11.92
CA GLY A 299 -14.85 6.67 11.31
C GLY A 299 -14.64 5.33 10.60
N GLY A 300 -15.00 4.22 11.26
CA GLY A 300 -14.99 2.90 10.63
C GLY A 300 -15.72 2.88 9.27
N GLU A 301 -15.15 2.12 8.33
CA GLU A 301 -15.81 1.49 7.17
C GLU A 301 -16.75 2.34 6.28
N LYS A 302 -16.56 3.66 6.11
CA LYS A 302 -17.49 4.39 5.22
C LYS A 302 -17.28 4.16 3.72
N ASN A 303 -16.04 3.92 3.27
CA ASN A 303 -15.77 3.65 1.86
C ASN A 303 -15.26 2.21 1.73
N LYS A 304 -16.20 1.31 1.41
CA LYS A 304 -15.87 -0.09 1.10
C LYS A 304 -15.03 -0.23 -0.17
N TYR A 305 -14.95 0.82 -0.98
CA TYR A 305 -14.27 0.82 -2.26
C TYR A 305 -13.37 2.02 -2.46
N LEU A 306 -12.20 1.78 -3.05
CA LEU A 306 -11.20 2.77 -3.38
C LEU A 306 -10.80 2.62 -4.85
N LEU A 307 -10.97 3.68 -5.64
CA LEU A 307 -10.50 3.79 -7.00
C LEU A 307 -9.19 4.58 -7.04
N ILE A 308 -8.12 3.90 -7.43
CA ILE A 308 -6.80 4.47 -7.65
C ILE A 308 -6.37 4.22 -9.10
N GLY A 309 -5.35 4.95 -9.55
CA GLY A 309 -4.77 4.64 -10.83
C GLY A 309 -3.43 5.30 -11.08
N THR A 310 -2.80 4.86 -12.16
CA THR A 310 -1.51 5.37 -12.63
C THR A 310 -1.61 5.69 -14.11
N TYR A 311 -0.76 6.60 -14.57
CA TYR A 311 -0.60 6.84 -16.00
C TYR A 311 0.87 6.83 -16.41
N TRP A 312 1.11 6.36 -17.63
CA TRP A 312 2.43 6.05 -18.16
C TRP A 312 2.57 6.71 -19.53
N GLU A 313 3.59 7.55 -19.68
CA GLU A 313 3.95 8.15 -20.96
C GLU A 313 4.65 7.11 -21.84
N GLU A 314 4.01 6.75 -22.96
CA GLU A 314 4.61 5.97 -24.05
C GLU A 314 4.86 6.89 -25.25
N LYS A 315 5.57 6.41 -26.28
CA LYS A 315 6.03 7.24 -27.42
C LYS A 315 4.93 8.11 -28.04
N GLU A 316 3.75 7.56 -28.27
CA GLU A 316 2.64 8.24 -28.96
C GLU A 316 1.37 8.40 -28.10
N LYS A 317 1.33 7.73 -26.95
CA LYS A 317 0.13 7.64 -26.11
C LYS A 317 0.47 7.65 -24.62
N ILE A 318 -0.43 8.20 -23.82
CA ILE A 318 -0.48 8.05 -22.38
C ILE A 318 -1.36 6.84 -22.07
N LYS A 319 -0.80 5.80 -21.48
CA LYS A 319 -1.58 4.68 -20.95
C LYS A 319 -2.08 5.02 -19.57
N ILE A 320 -3.38 4.90 -19.34
CA ILE A 320 -4.05 5.13 -18.06
C ILE A 320 -4.55 3.78 -17.54
N ILE A 321 -4.26 3.49 -16.28
CA ILE A 321 -4.63 2.25 -15.60
C ILE A 321 -5.45 2.64 -14.37
N ALA A 322 -6.68 2.14 -14.27
CA ALA A 322 -7.58 2.37 -13.15
C ALA A 322 -7.87 1.04 -12.44
N ASN A 323 -7.79 1.03 -11.11
CA ASN A 323 -8.04 -0.14 -10.27
C ASN A 323 -9.04 0.20 -9.16
N LEU A 324 -10.16 -0.50 -9.14
CA LEU A 324 -11.15 -0.45 -8.07
C LEU A 324 -10.89 -1.57 -7.07
N ARG A 325 -10.57 -1.21 -5.84
CA ARG A 325 -10.28 -2.15 -4.74
C ARG A 325 -11.38 -2.13 -3.70
N ASN A 326 -11.62 -3.26 -3.05
CA ASN A 326 -12.48 -3.35 -1.87
C ASN A 326 -11.71 -3.04 -0.57
N SER A 327 -12.38 -3.12 0.59
CA SER A 327 -11.81 -2.91 1.92
C SER A 327 -10.67 -3.88 2.27
N ASP A 328 -10.64 -5.06 1.66
CA ASP A 328 -9.58 -6.07 1.85
C ASP A 328 -8.35 -5.81 0.97
N GLY A 329 -8.38 -4.73 0.17
CA GLY A 329 -7.34 -4.39 -0.80
C GLY A 329 -7.43 -5.17 -2.12
N LYS A 330 -8.40 -6.08 -2.28
CA LYS A 330 -8.58 -6.90 -3.48
C LYS A 330 -9.14 -6.06 -4.63
N THR A 331 -8.53 -6.19 -5.80
CA THR A 331 -9.04 -5.59 -7.04
C THR A 331 -10.34 -6.29 -7.48
N VAL A 332 -11.44 -5.53 -7.52
CA VAL A 332 -12.76 -6.01 -7.94
C VAL A 332 -13.13 -5.56 -9.36
N ALA A 333 -12.50 -4.50 -9.86
CA ALA A 333 -12.58 -4.08 -11.26
C ALA A 333 -11.29 -3.35 -11.67
N SER A 334 -10.95 -3.41 -12.96
CA SER A 334 -9.79 -2.74 -13.53
C SER A 334 -10.10 -2.28 -14.96
N ALA A 335 -9.55 -1.14 -15.36
CA ALA A 335 -9.67 -0.65 -16.72
C ALA A 335 -8.34 -0.07 -17.22
N GLU A 336 -8.07 -0.24 -18.51
CA GLU A 336 -6.90 0.33 -19.18
C GLU A 336 -7.35 1.09 -20.41
N ALA A 337 -6.87 2.33 -20.56
CA ALA A 337 -7.21 3.18 -21.68
C ALA A 337 -5.97 3.91 -22.19
N PHE A 338 -6.06 4.41 -23.41
CA PHE A 338 -4.96 5.11 -24.07
C PHE A 338 -5.44 6.47 -24.53
N LEU A 339 -4.64 7.51 -24.25
CA LEU A 339 -4.88 8.88 -24.68
C LEU A 339 -3.72 9.33 -25.57
N PRO A 340 -3.93 9.89 -26.77
CA PRO A 340 -2.83 10.37 -27.59
C PRO A 340 -2.00 11.45 -26.89
N VAL A 341 -0.68 11.38 -27.00
CA VAL A 341 0.23 12.43 -26.47
C VAL A 341 -0.04 13.77 -27.15
N SER A 342 -0.49 13.78 -28.41
CA SER A 342 -0.90 15.00 -29.11
C SER A 342 -2.02 15.74 -28.37
N TRP A 343 -3.02 15.04 -27.85
CA TRP A 343 -4.13 15.65 -27.12
C TRP A 343 -3.61 16.38 -25.87
N VAL A 344 -2.68 15.77 -25.12
CA VAL A 344 -2.09 16.39 -23.93
C VAL A 344 -1.34 17.68 -24.30
N LYS A 345 -0.56 17.65 -25.38
CA LYS A 345 0.19 18.81 -25.88
C LYS A 345 -0.74 19.92 -26.37
N GLU A 346 -1.78 19.59 -27.13
CA GLU A 346 -2.79 20.53 -27.62
C GLU A 346 -3.56 21.22 -26.47
N ASN A 347 -3.69 20.55 -25.32
CA ASN A 347 -4.34 21.08 -24.13
C ASN A 347 -3.35 21.71 -23.11
N ASN A 348 -2.07 21.84 -23.46
CA ASN A 348 -1.02 22.41 -22.61
C ASN A 348 -0.95 21.80 -21.19
N LEU A 349 -1.13 20.49 -21.06
CA LEU A 349 -1.10 19.81 -19.75
C LEU A 349 0.26 19.21 -19.46
N GLN A 350 0.78 19.44 -18.25
CA GLN A 350 1.98 18.75 -17.79
C GLN A 350 1.68 17.34 -17.27
N VAL A 351 2.27 16.34 -17.92
CA VAL A 351 2.15 14.91 -17.53
C VAL A 351 3.02 14.60 -16.31
N LYS A 352 4.22 15.19 -16.26
CA LYS A 352 5.15 15.06 -15.13
C LYS A 352 4.96 16.24 -14.17
N PRO A 353 5.25 16.06 -12.87
CA PRO A 353 5.35 17.17 -11.94
C PRO A 353 6.47 18.15 -12.33
N GLU A 354 6.33 19.43 -11.95
CA GLU A 354 7.31 20.49 -12.28
C GLU A 354 8.73 20.16 -11.80
N ASN A 355 8.87 19.68 -10.54
CA ASN A 355 10.14 19.34 -9.91
C ASN A 355 10.49 17.84 -10.00
N PHE A 356 9.99 17.13 -11.02
CA PHE A 356 10.09 15.66 -11.13
C PHE A 356 11.51 15.11 -10.91
N GLN A 357 12.53 15.73 -11.51
CA GLN A 357 13.91 15.24 -11.45
C GLN A 357 14.46 15.26 -10.02
N GLU A 358 14.20 16.33 -9.28
CA GLU A 358 14.63 16.50 -7.90
C GLU A 358 13.88 15.55 -6.98
N ALA A 359 12.55 15.52 -7.08
CA ALA A 359 11.73 14.65 -6.26
C ALA A 359 12.04 13.15 -6.50
N PHE A 360 12.33 12.76 -7.75
CA PHE A 360 12.80 11.42 -8.08
C PHE A 360 14.14 11.09 -7.40
N SER A 361 15.09 12.03 -7.42
CA SER A 361 16.40 11.87 -6.77
C SER A 361 16.27 11.73 -5.25
N THR A 362 15.41 12.55 -4.64
CA THR A 362 15.12 12.50 -3.20
C THR A 362 14.47 11.17 -2.80
N MET A 363 13.49 10.67 -3.57
CA MET A 363 12.88 9.36 -3.32
C MET A 363 13.90 8.22 -3.39
N LYS A 364 14.84 8.27 -4.35
CA LYS A 364 15.93 7.30 -4.46
C LYS A 364 16.83 7.32 -3.21
N ALA A 365 17.18 8.51 -2.72
CA ALA A 365 17.99 8.66 -1.51
C ALA A 365 17.28 8.11 -0.26
N PHE A 366 15.98 8.33 -0.11
CA PHE A 366 15.24 7.77 1.02
C PHE A 366 15.19 6.25 1.04
N LYS A 367 15.16 5.59 -0.11
CA LYS A 367 15.10 4.12 -0.17
C LYS A 367 16.41 3.45 0.26
N MET A 368 17.54 4.14 0.21
CA MET A 368 18.82 3.61 0.70
C MET A 368 18.79 3.45 2.23
N ASN A 369 18.93 2.22 2.74
CA ASN A 369 18.91 1.90 4.18
C ASN A 369 17.60 2.29 4.88
N GLU A 370 16.45 2.09 4.20
CA GLU A 370 15.13 2.27 4.83
C GLU A 370 15.00 1.39 6.07
N VAL A 371 14.62 2.01 7.20
CA VAL A 371 14.46 1.31 8.48
C VAL A 371 13.02 0.84 8.59
N SER A 372 12.76 -0.38 8.13
CA SER A 372 11.51 -1.10 8.35
C SER A 372 11.80 -2.33 9.21
N GLY A 373 11.40 -2.31 10.48
CA GLY A 373 11.56 -3.51 11.29
C GLY A 373 11.37 -3.34 12.78
N GLY A 374 10.86 -4.40 13.40
CA GLY A 374 10.72 -4.53 14.85
C GLY A 374 9.29 -4.37 15.34
N ASN A 375 9.14 -4.35 16.65
CA ASN A 375 7.85 -4.34 17.33
C ASN A 375 7.19 -2.93 17.38
N LEU A 376 7.83 -1.90 16.80
CA LEU A 376 7.31 -0.53 16.74
C LEU A 376 6.71 -0.27 15.34
N ASN A 377 5.41 0.05 15.30
CA ASN A 377 4.66 0.41 14.11
C ASN A 377 4.09 1.82 14.28
N VAL A 378 4.24 2.62 13.23
CA VAL A 378 3.66 3.96 13.12
C VAL A 378 2.92 4.05 11.80
N GLU A 379 1.73 4.63 11.84
CA GLU A 379 0.94 5.02 10.68
C GLU A 379 0.79 6.54 10.69
N THR A 380 0.84 7.16 9.50
CA THR A 380 0.70 8.60 9.34
C THR A 380 -0.10 8.91 8.08
N TRP A 381 -1.00 9.88 8.13
CA TRP A 381 -1.81 10.33 6.98
C TRP A 381 -2.24 11.78 7.17
N THR A 382 -2.82 12.36 6.11
CA THR A 382 -3.32 13.74 6.10
C THR A 382 -4.86 13.78 6.16
N ASN A 383 -5.48 14.95 6.27
CA ASN A 383 -6.92 15.12 6.05
C ASN A 383 -7.37 14.80 4.61
N LYS A 384 -6.44 14.57 3.67
CA LYS A 384 -6.70 13.97 2.34
C LYS A 384 -6.27 12.49 2.26
N GLY A 385 -5.97 11.85 3.39
CA GLY A 385 -5.52 10.45 3.47
C GLY A 385 -4.02 10.30 3.23
N SER A 386 -3.59 9.11 2.77
CA SER A 386 -2.18 8.75 2.54
C SER A 386 -1.85 8.45 1.07
N GLU A 387 -2.85 8.40 0.19
CA GLU A 387 -2.71 7.95 -1.19
C GLU A 387 -3.01 9.08 -2.17
N ASN A 388 -2.09 9.29 -3.12
CA ASN A 388 -2.22 10.17 -4.29
C ASN A 388 -2.74 11.57 -3.94
N ILE A 389 -2.05 12.21 -2.99
CA ILE A 389 -2.50 13.45 -2.36
C ILE A 389 -2.11 14.65 -3.22
N ILE A 390 -3.09 15.52 -3.50
CA ILE A 390 -2.85 16.82 -4.13
C ILE A 390 -3.44 17.92 -3.25
N TYR A 391 -2.62 18.90 -2.88
CA TYR A 391 -3.03 20.17 -2.27
C TYR A 391 -2.86 21.33 -3.24
N SER A 392 -3.81 22.26 -3.26
CA SER A 392 -3.74 23.51 -3.99
C SER A 392 -3.43 24.67 -3.04
N ALA A 393 -2.84 25.75 -3.57
CA ALA A 393 -2.50 26.94 -2.81
C ALA A 393 -3.63 27.43 -1.88
N GLY A 394 -3.30 27.64 -0.61
CA GLY A 394 -4.21 28.08 0.45
C GLY A 394 -5.05 26.97 1.10
N GLU A 395 -5.03 25.73 0.59
CA GLU A 395 -5.65 24.61 1.30
C GLU A 395 -4.90 24.27 2.60
N LYS A 396 -5.64 23.80 3.60
CA LYS A 396 -5.08 23.41 4.91
C LYS A 396 -4.85 21.91 4.98
N MET A 397 -3.64 21.53 5.37
CA MET A 397 -3.25 20.17 5.70
C MET A 397 -3.24 19.97 7.22
N LYS A 398 -3.93 18.92 7.66
CA LYS A 398 -3.83 18.33 9.00
C LYS A 398 -3.05 17.03 8.92
N LEU A 399 -2.29 16.74 9.96
CA LEU A 399 -1.50 15.51 10.06
C LEU A 399 -2.02 14.65 11.22
N PHE A 400 -2.18 13.37 10.95
CA PHE A 400 -2.62 12.38 11.91
C PHE A 400 -1.58 11.28 12.04
N VAL A 401 -1.39 10.79 13.27
CA VAL A 401 -0.46 9.72 13.55
C VAL A 401 -1.07 8.70 14.51
N ARG A 402 -0.69 7.43 14.35
CA ARG A 402 -1.01 6.36 15.27
C ARG A 402 0.24 5.50 15.49
N ALA A 403 0.62 5.28 16.74
CA ALA A 403 1.76 4.44 17.10
C ALA A 403 1.33 3.31 18.04
N ASN A 404 1.89 2.11 17.85
CA ASN A 404 1.53 0.93 18.65
C ASN A 404 2.29 0.81 19.99
N LYS A 405 3.25 1.70 20.26
CA LYS A 405 4.09 1.72 21.47
C LYS A 405 4.45 3.14 21.86
N GLU A 406 4.91 3.30 23.09
CA GLU A 406 5.55 4.54 23.54
C GLU A 406 6.80 4.80 22.68
N CYS A 407 6.88 6.00 22.12
CA CYS A 407 7.96 6.39 21.23
C CYS A 407 8.08 7.91 21.12
N TYR A 408 9.20 8.36 20.57
CA TYR A 408 9.42 9.72 20.14
C TYR A 408 9.22 9.80 18.62
N LEU A 409 8.53 10.83 18.16
CA LEU A 409 8.26 11.10 16.76
C LEU A 409 9.05 12.32 16.27
N ARG A 410 9.53 12.24 15.03
CA ARG A 410 10.14 13.35 14.29
C ARG A 410 9.53 13.44 12.90
N PHE A 411 9.01 14.61 12.55
CA PHE A 411 8.42 14.93 11.25
C PHE A 411 9.33 15.89 10.51
N VAL A 412 9.92 15.41 9.40
CA VAL A 412 10.72 16.23 8.48
C VAL A 412 9.95 16.37 7.18
N TYR A 413 9.71 17.61 6.77
CA TYR A 413 9.04 17.95 5.52
C TYR A 413 10.05 18.38 4.48
N HIS A 414 10.09 17.68 3.36
CA HIS A 414 10.99 17.95 2.24
C HIS A 414 10.19 18.70 1.19
N LEU A 415 10.50 20.00 1.04
CA LEU A 415 9.82 20.93 0.16
C LEU A 415 10.20 20.71 -1.31
N ALA A 416 9.42 21.30 -2.21
CA ALA A 416 9.56 21.12 -3.64
C ALA A 416 10.87 21.69 -4.22
N ASP A 417 11.50 22.63 -3.51
CA ASP A 417 12.77 23.29 -3.84
C ASP A 417 14.00 22.65 -3.16
N GLY A 418 13.81 21.49 -2.51
CA GLY A 418 14.86 20.74 -1.82
C GLY A 418 15.14 21.22 -0.38
N GLN A 419 14.50 22.30 0.07
CA GLN A 419 14.58 22.73 1.45
C GLN A 419 13.86 21.74 2.37
N ARG A 420 14.28 21.74 3.65
CA ARG A 420 13.79 20.78 4.64
C ARG A 420 13.34 21.50 5.88
N VAL A 421 12.14 21.19 6.35
CA VAL A 421 11.51 21.82 7.50
C VAL A 421 11.27 20.78 8.58
N LEU A 422 11.67 21.10 9.81
CA LEU A 422 11.34 20.32 10.99
C LEU A 422 9.96 20.75 11.48
N LEU A 423 8.92 19.97 11.14
CA LEU A 423 7.55 20.28 11.55
C LEU A 423 7.28 19.90 13.00
N LEU A 424 7.93 18.83 13.46
CA LEU A 424 7.81 18.31 14.81
C LEU A 424 9.07 17.53 15.17
N ASP A 425 9.58 17.75 16.37
CA ASP A 425 10.76 17.03 16.86
C ASP A 425 10.56 16.47 18.26
N ASN A 426 11.11 15.28 18.51
CA ASN A 426 11.05 14.57 19.78
C ASN A 426 9.66 14.58 20.46
N TYR A 427 8.59 14.48 19.67
CA TYR A 427 7.25 14.48 20.22
C TYR A 427 6.92 13.11 20.82
N TYR A 428 6.66 13.08 22.12
CA TYR A 428 6.46 11.84 22.85
C TYR A 428 5.02 11.33 22.78
N ILE A 429 4.86 10.09 22.32
CA ILE A 429 3.63 9.31 22.42
C ILE A 429 3.69 8.52 23.72
N GLY A 430 2.94 8.98 24.72
CA GLY A 430 2.80 8.30 26.00
C GLY A 430 1.80 7.14 25.97
N SER A 431 1.77 6.38 27.07
CA SER A 431 0.88 5.22 27.25
C SER A 431 -0.61 5.50 27.00
N ASP A 432 -1.05 6.74 27.22
CA ASP A 432 -2.42 7.21 27.04
C ASP A 432 -2.80 7.41 25.56
N LYS A 433 -1.82 7.55 24.66
CA LYS A 433 -1.97 7.81 23.22
C LYS A 433 -1.67 6.61 22.33
N ILE A 434 -1.16 5.51 22.90
CA ILE A 434 -0.87 4.28 22.16
C ILE A 434 -2.13 3.75 21.46
N ASN A 435 -2.00 3.37 20.19
CA ASN A 435 -3.06 2.85 19.32
C ASN A 435 -4.27 3.78 19.13
N LYS A 436 -4.16 5.04 19.55
CA LYS A 436 -5.16 6.06 19.28
C LYS A 436 -4.69 6.91 18.12
N VAL A 437 -5.66 7.38 17.34
CA VAL A 437 -5.39 8.43 16.37
C VAL A 437 -5.09 9.70 17.14
N TYR A 438 -3.99 10.36 16.78
CA TYR A 438 -3.62 11.65 17.33
C TYR A 438 -3.49 12.64 16.17
N GLU A 439 -4.32 13.69 16.19
CA GLU A 439 -4.15 14.86 15.33
C GLU A 439 -3.00 15.71 15.87
N LEU A 440 -2.03 16.03 15.03
CA LEU A 440 -0.95 16.93 15.40
C LEU A 440 -1.52 18.32 15.71
N PRO A 441 -0.92 19.07 16.65
CA PRO A 441 -1.49 20.32 17.15
C PRO A 441 -1.44 21.49 16.16
N TYR A 442 -0.91 21.28 14.96
CA TYR A 442 -0.68 22.32 13.96
C TYR A 442 -1.41 22.00 12.66
N GLU A 443 -1.97 23.04 12.06
CA GLU A 443 -2.45 23.03 10.68
C GLU A 443 -1.44 23.72 9.79
N PHE A 444 -1.20 23.16 8.60
CA PHE A 444 -0.23 23.69 7.64
C PHE A 444 -0.97 24.23 6.43
N GLU A 445 -0.64 25.44 5.98
CA GLU A 445 -1.19 26.00 4.74
C GLU A 445 -0.30 25.62 3.56
N CYS A 446 -0.91 25.16 2.47
CA CYS A 446 -0.20 24.91 1.22
C CYS A 446 0.22 26.24 0.59
N SER A 447 1.52 26.52 0.59
CA SER A 447 2.14 27.73 0.02
C SER A 447 3.33 27.37 -0.88
N GLU A 448 3.89 28.35 -1.58
CA GLU A 448 5.13 28.16 -2.35
C GLU A 448 6.28 27.68 -1.44
N PRO A 449 7.24 26.88 -1.98
CA PRO A 449 7.33 26.41 -3.38
C PRO A 449 6.37 25.25 -3.69
N PHE A 450 5.80 25.22 -4.89
CA PHE A 450 4.90 24.15 -5.31
C PHE A 450 5.65 23.02 -6.03
N GLY A 451 5.19 21.78 -5.85
CA GLY A 451 5.71 20.61 -6.55
C GLY A 451 5.45 19.32 -5.79
N VAL A 452 6.24 18.29 -6.07
CA VAL A 452 6.25 17.06 -5.27
C VAL A 452 7.10 17.28 -4.03
N GLU A 453 6.49 17.00 -2.89
CA GLU A 453 7.02 17.14 -1.54
C GLU A 453 6.91 15.80 -0.82
N VAL A 454 7.72 15.62 0.24
CA VAL A 454 7.71 14.38 1.03
C VAL A 454 7.64 14.70 2.51
N LEU A 455 6.62 14.17 3.18
CA LEU A 455 6.59 14.09 4.63
C LEU A 455 7.28 12.81 5.07
N GLN A 456 8.38 12.95 5.81
CA GLN A 456 9.13 11.85 6.42
C GLN A 456 8.86 11.81 7.92
N VAL A 457 8.31 10.69 8.40
CA VAL A 457 7.99 10.45 9.80
C VAL A 457 8.89 9.36 10.34
N ASN A 458 9.64 9.69 11.38
CA ASN A 458 10.55 8.77 12.04
C ASN A 458 10.06 8.55 13.46
N ALA A 459 10.14 7.31 13.92
CA ALA A 459 9.80 6.96 15.28
C ALA A 459 10.86 6.05 15.88
N GLN A 460 11.18 6.28 17.15
CA GLN A 460 12.07 5.40 17.90
C GLN A 460 11.76 5.46 19.40
N THR A 461 12.25 4.47 20.15
CA THR A 461 12.00 4.34 21.60
C THR A 461 12.83 5.30 22.47
N GLU A 462 13.77 6.03 21.89
CA GLU A 462 14.63 7.01 22.56
C GLU A 462 14.58 8.38 21.90
N ASN A 463 15.09 9.42 22.56
CA ASN A 463 15.17 10.75 21.96
C ASN A 463 16.08 10.76 20.72
N PHE A 464 15.65 11.48 19.69
CA PHE A 464 16.46 11.77 18.52
C PHE A 464 17.57 12.78 18.85
N PRO A 465 18.77 12.63 18.26
CA PRO A 465 19.78 13.67 18.26
C PRO A 465 19.25 14.96 17.61
N GLN A 466 19.61 16.11 18.16
CA GLN A 466 19.18 17.41 17.65
C GLN A 466 19.68 17.64 16.21
N LEU A 467 18.81 18.19 15.36
CA LEU A 467 19.16 18.65 14.02
C LEU A 467 19.62 20.11 14.07
N THR A 468 20.50 20.49 13.15
CA THR A 468 20.89 21.90 13.00
C THR A 468 19.79 22.62 12.25
N THR A 469 19.17 23.63 12.87
CA THR A 469 18.06 24.37 12.26
C THR A 469 18.30 25.89 12.29
N LYS A 470 17.62 26.59 11.37
CA LYS A 470 17.52 28.04 11.31
C LYS A 470 16.04 28.43 11.22
N LYS A 471 15.61 29.36 12.07
CA LYS A 471 14.24 29.90 12.02
C LYS A 471 14.06 30.83 10.81
N GLN A 472 13.05 30.55 10.02
CA GLN A 472 12.62 31.39 8.91
C GLN A 472 11.10 31.21 8.71
N ASP A 473 10.36 32.30 8.51
CA ASP A 473 8.91 32.29 8.24
C ASP A 473 8.05 31.48 9.24
N GLY A 474 8.48 31.44 10.52
CA GLY A 474 7.79 30.69 11.57
C GLY A 474 8.14 29.20 11.64
N TYR A 475 9.03 28.72 10.78
CA TYR A 475 9.45 27.32 10.69
C TYR A 475 10.94 27.13 11.01
N ASP A 476 11.30 25.94 11.49
CA ASP A 476 12.68 25.53 11.73
C ASP A 476 13.22 24.79 10.48
N PHE A 477 13.98 25.50 9.64
CA PHE A 477 14.60 24.94 8.44
C PHE A 477 15.88 24.18 8.81
N ILE A 478 15.99 22.93 8.37
CA ILE A 478 17.14 22.07 8.60
C ILE A 478 18.28 22.48 7.67
N THR A 479 19.42 22.86 8.24
CA THR A 479 20.62 23.28 7.49
C THR A 479 21.63 22.17 7.28
N ASP A 480 21.47 21.03 7.95
CA ASP A 480 22.25 19.81 7.69
C ASP A 480 22.01 19.34 6.25
N ASP A 481 22.98 18.75 5.55
CA ASP A 481 22.74 18.12 4.23
C ASP A 481 21.84 16.87 4.35
N LEU A 482 21.32 16.36 3.24
CA LEU A 482 20.39 15.23 3.23
C LEU A 482 21.01 13.99 3.87
N THR A 483 22.26 13.68 3.55
CA THR A 483 22.98 12.52 4.10
C THR A 483 23.14 12.67 5.60
N THR A 484 23.59 13.83 6.08
CA THR A 484 23.71 14.12 7.52
C THR A 484 22.38 14.04 8.24
N THR A 485 21.30 14.54 7.62
CA THR A 485 19.94 14.47 8.19
C THR A 485 19.47 13.03 8.31
N LEU A 486 19.68 12.23 7.26
CA LEU A 486 19.37 10.81 7.27
C LEU A 486 20.21 10.06 8.30
N VAL A 487 21.50 10.38 8.46
CA VAL A 487 22.35 9.78 9.51
C VAL A 487 21.89 10.19 10.90
N LYS A 488 21.54 11.45 11.17
CA LYS A 488 21.07 11.86 12.51
C LYS A 488 19.68 11.29 12.84
N THR A 489 18.90 10.96 11.83
CA THR A 489 17.52 10.47 11.97
C THR A 489 17.46 8.94 12.01
N ARG A 490 18.20 8.26 11.13
CA ARG A 490 18.29 6.80 11.04
C ARG A 490 19.42 6.22 11.89
N GLY A 491 20.46 7.00 12.14
CA GLY A 491 21.78 6.57 12.61
C GLY A 491 21.75 5.56 13.74
N MET A 492 22.43 4.45 13.50
CA MET A 492 22.69 3.45 14.51
C MET A 492 23.77 3.97 15.46
N LYS A 493 23.47 4.00 16.76
CA LYS A 493 24.52 4.01 17.78
C LYS A 493 24.82 2.55 18.14
N LYS A 494 26.10 2.25 18.39
CA LYS A 494 26.49 0.97 19.01
C LYS A 494 25.87 0.94 20.42
N VAL A 495 25.06 -0.07 20.71
CA VAL A 495 24.41 -0.21 22.02
C VAL A 495 25.05 -1.39 22.75
N GLU A 496 25.66 -1.10 23.90
CA GLU A 496 26.19 -2.08 24.87
C GLU A 496 25.11 -2.59 25.86
N SER A 497 23.81 -2.36 25.59
CA SER A 497 22.71 -2.79 26.46
C SER A 497 21.72 -3.74 25.78
N ASN A 498 21.26 -4.75 26.52
CA ASN A 498 20.36 -5.83 26.10
C ASN A 498 18.94 -5.42 25.63
N THR A 499 18.64 -4.14 25.48
CA THR A 499 17.34 -3.65 24.97
C THR A 499 17.55 -3.05 23.59
N ALA A 500 17.12 -3.76 22.54
CA ALA A 500 17.26 -3.28 21.17
C ALA A 500 16.42 -2.01 20.96
N LEU A 501 17.08 -0.91 20.56
CA LEU A 501 16.44 0.34 20.15
C LEU A 501 15.47 0.07 18.99
N LEU A 502 14.16 0.12 19.26
CA LEU A 502 13.13 -0.04 18.23
C LEU A 502 13.00 1.26 17.44
N LYS A 503 12.99 1.15 16.10
CA LYS A 503 12.87 2.27 15.17
C LYS A 503 11.95 1.91 14.00
N THR A 504 11.27 2.90 13.44
CA THR A 504 10.50 2.74 12.18
C THR A 504 10.43 4.07 11.44
N GLU A 505 10.32 4.00 10.12
CA GLU A 505 10.20 5.14 9.22
C GLU A 505 8.96 4.99 8.33
N LYS A 506 8.22 6.08 8.14
CA LYS A 506 7.11 6.18 7.19
C LYS A 506 7.23 7.45 6.35
N ARG A 507 6.68 7.40 5.14
CA ARG A 507 6.72 8.51 4.19
C ARG A 507 5.35 8.72 3.56
N VAL A 508 4.99 9.99 3.36
CA VAL A 508 3.80 10.40 2.61
C VAL A 508 4.25 11.33 1.49
N VAL A 509 3.99 10.95 0.24
CA VAL A 509 4.25 11.79 -0.93
C VAL A 509 3.06 12.71 -1.15
N ILE A 510 3.34 14.01 -1.28
CA ILE A 510 2.33 15.06 -1.41
C ILE A 510 2.67 15.88 -2.64
N THR A 511 1.69 16.18 -3.48
CA THR A 511 1.85 17.14 -4.58
C THR A 511 1.16 18.43 -4.22
N THR A 512 1.90 19.53 -4.18
CA THR A 512 1.40 20.89 -3.97
C THR A 512 1.34 21.61 -5.32
N MET A 513 0.29 22.41 -5.54
CA MET A 513 0.04 23.06 -6.83
C MET A 513 -0.49 24.47 -6.68
N LYS A 514 -0.21 25.30 -7.69
CA LYS A 514 -0.96 26.54 -7.90
C LYS A 514 -2.44 26.22 -8.20
N LYS A 515 -3.32 27.14 -7.79
CA LYS A 515 -4.75 27.02 -8.06
C LYS A 515 -5.05 26.95 -9.55
#